data_AF-A0A954FK55-F1
#
_entry.id   AF-A0A954FK55-F1
#
_cell.length_a   1.000
_cell.length_b   1.000
_cell.length_c   1.000
_cell.angle_alpha   90.00
_cell.angle_beta   90.00
_cell.angle_gamma   90.00
#
_symmetry.space_group_name_H-M   'P 1'
#
loop_
_entity.id
_entity.type
_entity.pdbx_description
1 polymer ?
#
loop_
_entity_poly.entity_id
_entity_poly.type
_entity_poly.pdbx_seq_one_letter_code
_entity_poly.pdbx_strand_id
1 'polypeptide(L)' 'MGKKRAVTAQIKVQVTGGQATPAPPVGTALGPHGVNIGQFV' A
#
# COMPACT_ATOMS: atom_id res chain seq x y z
N MET A 1 -16.11 10.01 23.32
CA MET A 1 -14.86 9.21 23.32
C MET A 1 -14.53 8.85 21.87
N GLY A 2 -13.71 9.66 21.19
CA GLY A 2 -13.40 9.48 19.77
C GLY A 2 -12.58 8.21 19.54
N LYS A 3 -13.08 7.31 18.70
CA LYS A 3 -12.46 6.01 18.39
C LYS A 3 -11.06 6.23 17.83
N LYS A 4 -10.00 5.85 18.57
CA LYS A 4 -8.64 5.75 18.02
C LYS A 4 -8.73 4.82 16.81
N ARG A 5 -8.44 5.35 15.61
CA ARG A 5 -8.37 4.52 14.40
C ARG A 5 -7.19 3.56 14.60
N ALA A 6 -7.48 2.30 14.90
CA ALA A 6 -6.47 1.28 14.98
C ALA A 6 -5.84 1.13 13.59
N VAL A 7 -4.52 0.92 13.56
CA VAL A 7 -3.80 0.63 12.32
C VAL A 7 -4.45 -0.61 11.69
N THR A 8 -4.95 -0.46 10.47
CA THR A 8 -5.77 -1.48 9.80
C THR A 8 -4.91 -2.51 9.07
N ALA A 9 -3.72 -2.10 8.60
CA ALA A 9 -2.69 -2.96 8.05
C ALA A 9 -1.33 -2.23 8.04
N GLN A 10 -0.23 -2.99 8.18
CA GLN A 10 1.13 -2.51 7.94
C GLN A 10 1.78 -3.38 6.88
N ILE A 11 2.29 -2.75 5.83
CA ILE A 11 2.76 -3.43 4.63
C ILE A 11 4.17 -2.93 4.36
N LYS A 12 5.13 -3.85 4.20
CA LYS A 12 6.51 -3.52 3.82
C LYS A 12 6.72 -3.97 2.39
N VAL A 13 7.00 -3.02 1.51
CA VAL A 13 7.31 -3.26 0.11
C VAL A 13 8.66 -2.64 -0.19
N GLN A 14 9.52 -3.40 -0.86
CA GLN A 14 10.78 -2.89 -1.40
C GLN A 14 10.56 -2.57 -2.88
N VAL A 15 10.76 -1.32 -3.25
CA VAL A 15 10.70 -0.83 -4.63
C VAL A 15 11.91 0.03 -4.94
N THR A 16 12.41 -0.08 -6.16
CA THR A 16 13.39 0.87 -6.69
C THR A 16 12.71 2.24 -6.82
N GLY A 17 13.40 3.32 -6.41
CA GLY A 17 12.84 4.67 -6.47
C GLY A 17 12.41 5.05 -7.90
N GLY A 18 11.22 5.63 -8.05
CA GLY A 18 10.65 5.99 -9.36
C GLY A 18 10.16 4.80 -10.21
N GLN A 19 10.19 3.57 -9.67
CA GLN A 19 9.67 2.35 -10.32
C GLN A 19 8.60 1.67 -9.46
N ALA A 20 7.81 2.46 -8.72
CA ALA A 20 6.58 1.93 -8.19
C ALA A 20 5.67 1.64 -9.41
N THR A 21 5.33 0.37 -9.62
CA THR A 21 4.48 -0.07 -10.73
C THR A 21 3.36 -0.95 -10.18
N PRO A 22 2.24 -1.13 -10.91
CA PRO A 22 1.18 -2.04 -10.50
C PRO A 22 1.59 -3.51 -10.40
N ALA A 23 2.80 -3.86 -10.84
CA ALA A 23 3.32 -5.22 -10.84
C ALA A 23 3.57 -5.75 -9.41
N PRO A 24 3.73 -7.08 -9.22
CA PRO A 24 4.07 -7.67 -7.93
C PRO A 24 5.49 -7.20 -7.56
N PRO A 25 5.74 -6.45 -6.47
CA PRO A 25 5.21 -6.60 -5.10
C PRO A 25 4.24 -5.52 -4.61
N VAL A 26 4.03 -4.44 -5.37
CA VAL A 26 3.21 -3.29 -4.94
C VAL A 26 1.74 -3.59 -5.09
N GLY A 27 1.31 -4.05 -6.27
CA GLY A 27 -0.11 -4.32 -6.56
C GLY A 27 -0.69 -5.40 -5.65
N THR A 28 0.09 -6.46 -5.38
CA THR A 28 -0.30 -7.56 -4.49
C THR A 28 -0.37 -7.13 -3.03
N ALA A 29 0.50 -6.20 -2.61
CA ALA A 29 0.58 -5.77 -1.23
C ALA A 29 -0.41 -4.65 -0.89
N LEU A 30 -0.79 -3.82 -1.86
CA LEU A 30 -1.69 -2.68 -1.67
C LEU A 30 -3.15 -2.98 -2.04
N GLY A 31 -3.37 -3.81 -3.07
CA GLY A 31 -4.70 -4.15 -3.58
C GLY A 31 -5.66 -4.71 -2.53
N PRO A 32 -5.27 -5.71 -1.72
CA PRO A 32 -6.13 -6.29 -0.68
C PRO A 32 -6.55 -5.30 0.42
N HIS A 33 -5.79 -4.23 0.60
CA HIS A 33 -6.07 -3.19 1.61
C HIS A 33 -6.80 -1.98 1.02
N GLY A 34 -7.23 -2.06 -0.26
CA GLY A 34 -7.96 -0.99 -0.93
C GLY A 34 -7.14 0.28 -1.14
N VAL A 35 -5.80 0.17 -1.11
CA VAL A 35 -4.92 1.31 -1.37
C VAL A 35 -4.85 1.51 -2.89
N ASN A 36 -5.08 2.75 -3.33
CA ASN A 36 -5.05 3.07 -4.75
C ASN A 36 -3.61 3.00 -5.28
N ILE A 37 -3.37 2.07 -6.20
CA ILE A 37 -2.05 1.86 -6.81
C ILE A 37 -1.59 3.12 -7.55
N GLY A 38 -2.49 3.84 -8.23
CA GLY A 38 -2.18 5.08 -8.94
C GLY A 38 -1.70 6.22 -8.05
N GLN A 39 -1.98 6.17 -6.74
CA GLN A 39 -1.46 7.14 -5.76
C GLN A 39 -0.11 6.70 -5.17
N PHE A 40 0.28 5.44 -5.38
CA PHE A 40 1.53 4.88 -4.88
C PHE A 40 2.64 4.83 -5.94
N VAL A 41 2.26 4.75 -7.22
CA VAL A 41 3.18 4.72 -8.39
C VAL A 41 3.65 6.09 -8.82
#